data_AF-A0A9Q6HPU5-F1
#
_entry.id   AF-A0A9Q6HPU5-F1
#
_cell.length_a   1.000
_cell.length_b   1.000
_cell.length_c   1.000
_cell.angle_alpha   90.00
_cell.angle_beta   90.00
_cell.angle_gamma   90.00
#
_symmetry.space_group_name_H-M   'P 1'
#
loop_
_entity.id
_entity.type
_entity.pdbx_description
1 polymer ?
#
loop_
_entity_poly.entity_id
_entity_poly.type
_entity_poly.pdbx_seq_one_letter_code
_entity_poly.pdbx_strand_id
1 'polypeptide(L)'
;MPSVVNVEWAQQEIERIDKKTCNKDLVFYVMRADGDIDWVDLSELPTKNHLKIFWNRVKNNSIVANISGVLYKMKVSNNGVIEGRSKVKVSYGDKELVLNTTQLMKVGITILVKETDYNKPKLSEIPYIKPYITNVKDLKITGGSGKKIHCQCPDCGESKYVIVQNLYREGFRCSCNDKRMSFGEKVVTAYLNTLCKEYKREFVFNNLKNRRFDFYLPKENKVIEVHGLQHYKKDKHFNNTNFDSYYKTKESDMIKKQYCEDNNIEYTVIDASRSFFIPIISQLTSNEKVKGEVFNEFRRLNNNDRNEEIINLSLKEFSLSEIVEITGISRSIIKRVRKNNNLQGSFIMKNRGEASFKKVECINTGEKFESIKEAKNHYNLSDGAKIGMVCQGKRKSAGTLNGTPLQWEYID
;
A
#
# COMPACT_ATOMS: atom_id res chain seq x y z
N MET A 1 -10.65 3.74 -18.96
CA MET A 1 -11.58 4.84 -19.29
C MET A 1 -12.01 4.67 -20.74
N PRO A 2 -13.26 4.99 -21.12
CA PRO A 2 -13.64 5.04 -22.52
C PRO A 2 -12.71 5.99 -23.29
N SER A 3 -12.39 5.69 -24.55
CA SER A 3 -11.43 6.44 -25.37
C SER A 3 -11.83 7.90 -25.62
N VAL A 4 -13.12 8.21 -25.48
CA VAL A 4 -13.71 9.54 -25.69
C VAL A 4 -13.64 10.45 -24.46
N VAL A 5 -13.28 9.91 -23.28
CA VAL A 5 -13.23 10.68 -22.03
C VAL A 5 -11.90 11.42 -21.91
N ASN A 6 -11.97 12.73 -21.71
CA ASN A 6 -10.81 13.61 -21.55
C ASN A 6 -11.01 14.56 -20.35
N VAL A 7 -10.55 14.09 -19.17
CA VAL A 7 -10.68 14.82 -17.90
C VAL A 7 -9.77 16.04 -17.85
N GLU A 8 -8.58 15.97 -18.43
CA GLU A 8 -7.63 17.09 -18.46
C GLU A 8 -8.18 18.25 -19.29
N TRP A 9 -8.74 17.96 -20.46
CA TRP A 9 -9.47 18.95 -21.25
C TRP A 9 -10.65 19.52 -20.48
N ALA A 10 -11.42 18.68 -19.78
CA ALA A 10 -12.58 19.13 -19.02
C ALA A 10 -12.20 20.10 -17.89
N GLN A 11 -11.08 19.84 -17.20
CA GLN A 11 -10.52 20.73 -16.17
C GLN A 11 -10.19 22.11 -16.75
N GLN A 12 -9.41 22.13 -17.84
CA GLN A 12 -9.04 23.37 -18.53
C GLN A 12 -10.26 24.15 -19.03
N GLU A 13 -11.25 23.44 -19.58
CA GLU A 13 -12.46 24.06 -20.12
C GLU A 13 -13.33 24.67 -19.02
N ILE A 14 -13.52 23.96 -17.90
CA ILE A 14 -14.28 24.42 -16.72
C ILE A 14 -13.66 25.70 -16.16
N GLU A 15 -12.33 25.75 -16.04
CA GLU A 15 -11.59 26.94 -15.63
C GLU A 15 -11.78 28.10 -16.64
N ARG A 16 -11.68 27.81 -17.94
CA ARG A 16 -11.83 28.81 -19.01
C ARG A 16 -13.22 29.44 -19.05
N ILE A 17 -14.28 28.66 -18.84
CA ILE A 17 -15.67 29.12 -18.96
C ILE A 17 -16.27 29.63 -17.63
N ASP A 18 -15.52 29.51 -16.53
CA ASP A 18 -15.96 29.83 -15.17
C ASP A 18 -17.30 29.15 -14.80
N LYS A 19 -17.42 27.84 -15.07
CA LYS A 19 -18.60 27.03 -14.73
C LYS A 19 -18.17 25.68 -14.19
N LYS A 20 -19.01 25.09 -13.33
CA LYS A 20 -18.77 23.76 -12.73
C LYS A 20 -19.06 22.57 -13.67
N THR A 21 -19.51 22.80 -14.89
CA THR A 21 -19.92 21.72 -15.80
C THR A 21 -19.54 22.05 -17.23
N CYS A 22 -19.04 21.07 -17.97
CA CYS A 22 -18.78 21.16 -19.40
C CYS A 22 -19.12 19.83 -20.09
N ASN A 23 -19.06 19.78 -21.43
CA ASN A 23 -19.29 18.55 -22.18
C ASN A 23 -18.49 18.54 -23.49
N LYS A 24 -18.08 17.35 -23.92
CA LYS A 24 -17.38 17.11 -25.20
C LYS A 24 -17.65 15.70 -25.66
N ASP A 25 -17.91 15.53 -26.96
CA ASP A 25 -18.13 14.22 -27.59
C ASP A 25 -19.20 13.37 -26.88
N LEU A 26 -20.27 14.04 -26.42
CA LEU A 26 -21.38 13.47 -25.62
C LEU A 26 -20.97 12.88 -24.26
N VAL A 27 -19.76 13.20 -23.78
CA VAL A 27 -19.36 13.03 -22.38
C VAL A 27 -19.66 14.32 -21.63
N PHE A 28 -20.33 14.20 -20.49
CA PHE A 28 -20.68 15.32 -19.63
C PHE A 28 -19.86 15.26 -18.35
N TYR A 29 -19.27 16.39 -17.98
CA TYR A 29 -18.34 16.53 -16.86
C TYR A 29 -18.89 17.49 -15.81
N VAL A 30 -18.63 17.19 -14.53
CA VAL A 30 -19.04 18.00 -13.38
C VAL A 30 -17.88 18.09 -12.39
N MET A 31 -17.43 19.31 -12.11
CA MET A 31 -16.41 19.56 -11.09
C MET A 31 -17.04 19.55 -9.70
N ARG A 32 -16.46 18.74 -8.81
CA ARG A 32 -16.79 18.61 -7.40
C ARG A 32 -16.18 19.75 -6.58
N ALA A 33 -16.60 19.88 -5.33
CA ALA A 33 -16.10 20.93 -4.43
C ALA A 33 -14.60 20.75 -4.08
N ASP A 34 -14.08 19.54 -4.18
CA ASP A 34 -12.66 19.21 -3.95
C ASP A 34 -11.78 19.36 -5.20
N GLY A 35 -12.35 19.82 -6.32
CA GLY A 35 -11.64 20.05 -7.58
C GLY A 35 -11.63 18.84 -8.52
N ASP A 36 -12.03 17.65 -8.07
CA ASP A 36 -12.09 16.47 -8.93
C ASP A 36 -13.30 16.52 -9.89
N ILE A 37 -13.21 15.77 -10.99
CA ILE A 37 -14.24 15.75 -12.04
C ILE A 37 -14.94 14.40 -12.10
N ASP A 38 -16.25 14.43 -11.84
CA ASP A 38 -17.16 13.34 -12.19
C ASP A 38 -17.59 13.46 -13.65
N TRP A 39 -17.94 12.33 -14.28
CA TRP A 39 -18.42 12.35 -15.66
C TRP A 39 -19.40 11.21 -15.98
N VAL A 40 -20.20 11.43 -17.01
CA VAL A 40 -21.03 10.40 -17.62
C VAL A 40 -20.81 10.37 -19.14
N ASP A 41 -20.49 9.19 -19.65
CA ASP A 41 -20.28 8.92 -21.06
C ASP A 41 -21.59 8.44 -21.69
N LEU A 42 -22.11 9.27 -22.60
CA LEU A 42 -23.33 9.00 -23.37
C LEU A 42 -23.03 8.82 -24.87
N SER A 43 -21.76 8.68 -25.26
CA SER A 43 -21.33 8.62 -26.66
C SER A 43 -21.87 7.40 -27.42
N GLU A 44 -22.09 6.29 -26.70
CA GLU A 44 -22.65 5.03 -27.22
C GLU A 44 -24.19 5.04 -27.37
N LEU A 45 -24.86 6.14 -27.02
CA LEU A 45 -26.31 6.25 -27.19
C LEU A 45 -26.68 6.57 -28.65
N PRO A 46 -27.85 6.13 -29.14
CA PRO A 46 -28.33 6.50 -30.46
C PRO A 46 -28.36 8.02 -30.63
N THR A 47 -27.71 8.54 -31.67
CA THR A 47 -27.66 9.97 -31.96
C THR A 47 -28.48 10.35 -33.19
N LYS A 48 -28.92 11.62 -33.22
CA LYS A 48 -29.42 12.31 -34.40
C LYS A 48 -28.33 13.28 -34.84
N ASN A 49 -27.80 13.08 -36.04
CA ASN A 49 -26.75 13.90 -36.67
C ASN A 49 -25.46 14.02 -35.82
N HIS A 50 -25.05 12.94 -35.13
CA HIS A 50 -23.84 12.84 -34.30
C HIS A 50 -23.72 13.80 -33.09
N LEU A 51 -24.53 14.86 -33.01
CA LEU A 51 -24.40 15.92 -32.00
C LEU A 51 -25.48 15.89 -30.91
N LYS A 52 -26.57 15.13 -31.11
CA LYS A 52 -27.69 15.08 -30.16
C LYS A 52 -28.15 13.65 -29.93
N ILE A 53 -28.43 13.29 -28.69
CA ILE A 53 -28.97 11.97 -28.34
C ILE A 53 -30.42 11.88 -28.83
N PHE A 54 -30.74 10.83 -29.58
CA PHE A 54 -32.08 10.53 -30.04
C PHE A 54 -32.82 9.68 -29.01
N TRP A 55 -33.27 10.32 -27.94
CA TRP A 55 -33.86 9.67 -26.76
C TRP A 55 -34.97 8.67 -27.07
N ASN A 56 -35.79 8.90 -28.10
CA ASN A 56 -36.85 7.97 -28.51
C ASN A 56 -36.35 6.58 -28.92
N ARG A 57 -35.06 6.42 -29.25
CA ARG A 57 -34.43 5.14 -29.60
C ARG A 57 -33.67 4.49 -28.44
N VAL A 58 -33.57 5.13 -27.29
CA VAL A 58 -32.88 4.60 -26.10
C VAL A 58 -33.83 3.64 -25.38
N LYS A 59 -33.57 2.32 -25.42
CA LYS A 59 -34.49 1.31 -24.88
C LYS A 59 -33.91 0.43 -23.76
N ASN A 60 -32.59 0.24 -23.72
CA ASN A 60 -31.87 -0.43 -22.61
C ASN A 60 -30.34 -0.32 -22.81
N ASN A 61 -29.90 0.88 -23.19
CA ASN A 61 -28.52 1.10 -23.60
C ASN A 61 -27.60 1.15 -22.38
N SER A 62 -26.35 0.71 -22.53
CA SER A 62 -25.37 0.80 -21.44
C SER A 62 -24.68 2.16 -21.50
N ILE A 63 -24.51 2.80 -20.35
CA ILE A 63 -23.68 4.00 -20.20
C ILE A 63 -22.63 3.74 -19.12
N VAL A 64 -21.56 4.53 -19.14
CA VAL A 64 -20.51 4.47 -18.12
C VAL A 64 -20.43 5.82 -17.43
N ALA A 65 -20.35 5.82 -16.11
CA ALA A 65 -20.15 7.03 -15.32
C ALA A 65 -18.97 6.85 -14.38
N ASN A 66 -18.16 7.90 -14.21
CA ASN A 66 -17.24 8.04 -13.09
C ASN A 66 -17.90 8.90 -12.02
N ILE A 67 -18.06 8.33 -10.84
CA ILE A 67 -18.58 9.03 -9.68
C ILE A 67 -17.57 8.83 -8.55
N SER A 68 -16.94 9.92 -8.13
CA SER A 68 -15.92 9.94 -7.08
C SER A 68 -14.77 8.96 -7.30
N GLY A 69 -14.30 8.87 -8.54
CA GLY A 69 -13.19 8.00 -8.94
C GLY A 69 -13.58 6.55 -9.23
N VAL A 70 -14.84 6.17 -9.02
CA VAL A 70 -15.35 4.81 -9.24
C VAL A 70 -16.16 4.75 -10.53
N LEU A 71 -15.89 3.75 -11.36
CA LEU A 71 -16.62 3.52 -12.61
C LEU A 71 -17.87 2.67 -12.39
N TYR A 72 -19.01 3.18 -12.84
CA TYR A 72 -20.30 2.51 -12.81
C TYR A 72 -20.79 2.26 -14.22
N LYS A 73 -21.14 1.01 -14.52
CA LYS A 73 -21.83 0.64 -15.76
C LYS A 73 -23.32 0.53 -15.48
N MET A 74 -24.11 1.39 -16.10
CA MET A 74 -25.55 1.51 -15.84
C MET A 74 -26.35 1.26 -17.11
N LYS A 75 -27.65 0.98 -16.94
CA LYS A 75 -28.60 0.88 -18.03
C LYS A 75 -29.46 2.13 -18.09
N VAL A 76 -29.75 2.61 -19.29
CA VAL A 76 -30.63 3.75 -19.53
C VAL A 76 -31.69 3.42 -20.58
N SER A 77 -32.91 3.86 -20.31
CA SER A 77 -34.06 3.72 -21.20
C SER A 77 -34.87 5.03 -21.22
N ASN A 78 -35.51 5.31 -22.35
CA ASN A 78 -36.48 6.39 -22.46
C ASN A 78 -37.68 6.10 -21.56
N ASN A 79 -38.10 7.08 -20.76
CA ASN A 79 -39.26 6.99 -19.89
C ASN A 79 -40.37 8.00 -20.29
N GLY A 80 -40.35 8.45 -21.54
CA GLY A 80 -41.36 9.35 -22.10
C GLY A 80 -41.19 10.81 -21.67
N VAL A 81 -42.26 11.58 -21.84
CA VAL A 81 -42.36 12.98 -21.42
C VAL A 81 -43.30 13.06 -20.24
N ILE A 82 -42.82 13.55 -19.11
CA ILE A 82 -43.61 13.76 -17.89
C ILE A 82 -43.50 15.24 -17.54
N GLU A 83 -44.64 15.91 -17.37
CA GLU A 83 -44.70 17.36 -17.08
C GLU A 83 -43.93 18.20 -18.13
N GLY A 84 -44.08 17.85 -19.41
CA GLY A 84 -43.43 18.58 -20.50
C GLY A 84 -41.91 18.40 -20.62
N ARG A 85 -41.28 17.51 -19.83
CA ARG A 85 -39.83 17.23 -19.88
C ARG A 85 -39.55 15.77 -20.22
N SER A 86 -38.61 15.53 -21.12
CA SER A 86 -38.11 14.18 -21.41
C SER A 86 -37.49 13.57 -20.15
N LYS A 87 -37.97 12.39 -19.77
CA LYS A 87 -37.48 11.60 -18.65
C LYS A 87 -36.74 10.37 -19.16
N VAL A 88 -35.71 10.00 -18.43
CA VAL A 88 -34.91 8.80 -18.65
C VAL A 88 -34.95 7.98 -17.37
N LYS A 89 -35.16 6.68 -17.53
CA LYS A 89 -35.01 5.72 -16.45
C LYS A 89 -33.58 5.20 -16.52
N VAL A 90 -32.87 5.30 -15.40
CA VAL A 90 -31.53 4.75 -15.22
C VAL A 90 -31.61 3.63 -14.19
N SER A 91 -31.00 2.48 -14.47
CA SER A 91 -30.95 1.35 -13.56
C SER A 91 -29.53 0.84 -13.33
N TYR A 92 -29.28 0.39 -12.10
CA TYR A 92 -28.01 -0.16 -11.62
C TYR A 92 -28.25 -1.19 -10.52
N GLY A 93 -27.89 -2.45 -10.77
CA GLY A 93 -28.31 -3.57 -9.92
C GLY A 93 -29.84 -3.65 -9.86
N ASP A 94 -30.40 -3.79 -8.66
CA ASP A 94 -31.85 -3.84 -8.41
C ASP A 94 -32.49 -2.45 -8.24
N LYS A 95 -31.72 -1.37 -8.46
CA LYS A 95 -32.19 0.01 -8.27
C LYS A 95 -32.54 0.69 -9.57
N GLU A 96 -33.58 1.52 -9.51
CA GLU A 96 -34.02 2.37 -10.62
C GLU A 96 -34.22 3.82 -10.16
N LEU A 97 -33.93 4.77 -11.06
CA LEU A 97 -34.14 6.20 -10.84
C LEU A 97 -34.64 6.81 -12.14
N VAL A 98 -35.76 7.54 -12.04
CA VAL A 98 -36.30 8.34 -13.14
C VAL A 98 -35.87 9.78 -12.97
N LEU A 99 -35.16 10.31 -13.96
CA LEU A 99 -34.59 11.65 -13.93
C LEU A 99 -34.77 12.34 -15.28
N ASN A 100 -34.71 13.67 -15.32
CA ASN A 100 -34.72 14.38 -16.60
C ASN A 100 -33.34 14.32 -17.27
N THR A 101 -33.29 14.53 -18.58
CA THR A 101 -32.02 14.41 -19.34
C THR A 101 -30.93 15.35 -18.82
N THR A 102 -31.28 16.56 -18.37
CA THR A 102 -30.32 17.51 -17.76
C THR A 102 -29.74 16.98 -16.45
N GLN A 103 -30.54 16.32 -15.62
CA GLN A 103 -30.06 15.69 -14.38
C GLN A 103 -29.07 14.57 -14.69
N LEU A 104 -29.29 13.78 -15.76
CA LEU A 104 -28.34 12.76 -16.18
C LEU A 104 -26.99 13.40 -16.52
N MET A 105 -27.02 14.46 -17.35
CA MET A 105 -25.84 15.20 -17.80
C MET A 105 -25.08 15.85 -16.64
N LYS A 106 -25.76 16.24 -15.56
CA LYS A 106 -25.15 16.78 -14.34
C LYS A 106 -24.72 15.68 -13.34
N VAL A 107 -24.57 14.44 -13.80
CA VAL A 107 -24.19 13.26 -12.99
C VAL A 107 -25.19 13.01 -11.84
N GLY A 108 -26.44 13.46 -11.99
CA GLY A 108 -27.55 13.31 -11.03
C GLY A 108 -27.96 11.86 -10.74
N ILE A 109 -27.29 10.89 -11.39
CA ILE A 109 -27.27 9.47 -11.06
C ILE A 109 -26.48 9.14 -9.79
N THR A 110 -25.80 10.11 -9.16
CA THR A 110 -25.18 9.88 -7.84
C THR A 110 -26.16 9.32 -6.82
N ILE A 111 -27.45 9.67 -6.91
CA ILE A 111 -28.51 9.16 -6.03
C ILE A 111 -28.68 7.63 -6.16
N LEU A 112 -28.50 7.05 -7.36
CA LEU A 112 -28.59 5.60 -7.57
C LEU A 112 -27.47 4.82 -6.88
N VAL A 113 -26.29 5.43 -6.77
CA VAL A 113 -25.09 4.81 -6.21
C VAL A 113 -24.82 5.25 -4.77
N LYS A 114 -25.54 6.27 -4.28
CA LYS A 114 -25.50 6.75 -2.89
C LYS A 114 -26.26 5.82 -1.96
N GLU A 115 -25.71 4.63 -1.77
CA GLU A 115 -25.97 3.80 -0.58
C GLU A 115 -24.74 3.67 0.34
N THR A 116 -23.63 4.33 0.00
CA THR A 116 -22.37 4.25 0.78
C THR A 116 -22.13 5.41 1.74
N ASP A 117 -22.96 6.47 1.74
CA ASP A 117 -22.72 7.67 2.58
C ASP A 117 -23.71 7.91 3.74
N TYR A 118 -24.91 7.29 3.74
CA TYR A 118 -25.95 7.60 4.73
C TYR A 118 -26.04 6.63 5.92
N ASN A 119 -25.49 5.42 5.82
CA ASN A 119 -25.40 4.47 6.95
C ASN A 119 -23.95 4.39 7.48
N LYS A 120 -23.32 5.54 7.73
CA LYS A 120 -22.02 5.51 8.41
C LYS A 120 -22.26 5.10 9.87
N PRO A 121 -21.57 4.05 10.36
CA PRO A 121 -21.76 3.56 11.71
C PRO A 121 -21.51 4.67 12.73
N LYS A 122 -22.21 4.61 13.86
CA LYS A 122 -21.89 5.44 15.03
C LYS A 122 -20.49 5.08 15.50
N LEU A 123 -19.78 6.02 16.12
CA LEU A 123 -18.46 5.73 16.69
C LEU A 123 -18.48 4.55 17.68
N SER A 124 -19.60 4.33 18.38
CA SER A 124 -19.85 3.15 19.24
C SER A 124 -19.79 1.81 18.51
N GLU A 125 -20.09 1.80 17.21
CA GLU A 125 -20.20 0.62 16.35
C GLU A 125 -18.90 0.35 15.57
N ILE A 126 -17.84 1.14 15.81
CA ILE A 126 -16.57 1.03 15.09
C ILE A 126 -15.47 0.56 16.06
N PRO A 127 -15.17 -0.77 16.09
CA PRO A 127 -14.30 -1.36 17.10
C PRO A 127 -12.91 -0.72 17.17
N TYR A 128 -12.32 -0.35 16.04
CA TYR A 128 -10.97 0.21 15.98
C TYR A 128 -10.89 1.71 16.32
N ILE A 129 -12.01 2.44 16.36
CA ILE A 129 -12.03 3.87 16.73
C ILE A 129 -12.37 4.05 18.21
N LYS A 130 -13.26 3.18 18.72
CA LYS A 130 -13.76 3.23 20.11
C LYS A 130 -12.66 3.42 21.17
N PRO A 131 -11.48 2.76 21.11
CA PRO A 131 -10.43 2.93 22.13
C PRO A 131 -9.88 4.36 22.23
N TYR A 132 -10.03 5.17 21.19
CA TYR A 132 -9.48 6.52 21.13
C TYR A 132 -10.45 7.60 21.67
N ILE A 133 -11.70 7.24 21.97
CA ILE A 133 -12.76 8.19 22.34
C ILE A 133 -12.76 8.41 23.85
N THR A 134 -12.33 9.59 24.30
CA THR A 134 -12.22 9.92 25.73
C THR A 134 -13.58 10.28 26.36
N ASN A 135 -14.48 10.89 25.60
CA ASN A 135 -15.80 11.30 26.07
C ASN A 135 -16.88 10.34 25.56
N VAL A 136 -17.51 9.60 26.48
CA VAL A 136 -18.57 8.62 26.18
C VAL A 136 -19.73 9.22 25.36
N LYS A 137 -20.04 10.51 25.52
CA LYS A 137 -21.12 11.17 24.76
C LYS A 137 -20.81 11.23 23.26
N ASP A 138 -19.54 11.31 22.88
CA ASP A 138 -19.12 11.39 21.47
C ASP A 138 -19.27 10.04 20.75
N LEU A 139 -19.42 8.92 21.46
CA LEU A 139 -19.67 7.61 20.85
C LEU A 139 -20.96 7.54 20.03
N LYS A 140 -21.92 8.43 20.29
CA LYS A 140 -23.20 8.49 19.56
C LYS A 140 -23.09 9.21 18.21
N ILE A 141 -21.97 9.86 17.92
CA ILE A 141 -21.77 10.60 16.67
C ILE A 141 -21.59 9.62 15.51
N THR A 142 -22.17 9.94 14.35
CA THR A 142 -21.98 9.19 13.10
C THR A 142 -20.59 9.43 12.51
N GLY A 143 -19.91 8.39 12.01
CA GLY A 143 -18.56 8.48 11.45
C GLY A 143 -18.37 9.51 10.32
N GLY A 144 -19.43 9.96 9.65
CA GLY A 144 -19.37 11.02 8.63
C GLY A 144 -19.39 12.45 9.15
N SER A 145 -19.43 12.68 10.46
CA SER A 145 -19.61 14.02 11.03
C SER A 145 -18.37 14.92 10.86
N GLY A 146 -18.58 16.19 10.54
CA GLY A 146 -17.54 17.22 10.57
C GLY A 146 -17.19 17.73 11.97
N LYS A 147 -17.82 17.20 13.03
CA LYS A 147 -17.57 17.62 14.42
C LYS A 147 -16.12 17.31 14.84
N LYS A 148 -15.48 18.22 15.56
CA LYS A 148 -14.19 17.99 16.23
C LYS A 148 -14.43 17.39 17.62
N ILE A 149 -13.70 16.33 17.95
CA ILE A 149 -13.75 15.64 19.25
C ILE A 149 -12.34 15.45 19.79
N HIS A 150 -12.22 15.30 21.10
CA HIS A 150 -10.95 15.03 21.77
C HIS A 150 -10.67 13.52 21.83
N CYS A 151 -9.59 13.10 21.20
CA CYS A 151 -9.18 11.69 21.16
C CYS A 151 -7.82 11.50 21.85
N GLN A 152 -7.62 10.33 22.45
CA GLN A 152 -6.38 9.94 23.11
C GLN A 152 -5.94 8.56 22.66
N CYS A 153 -4.64 8.39 22.39
CA CYS A 153 -4.06 7.10 22.10
C CYS A 153 -4.02 6.22 23.36
N PRO A 154 -4.58 5.00 23.34
CA PRO A 154 -4.49 4.10 24.49
C PRO A 154 -3.06 3.59 24.73
N ASP A 155 -2.21 3.57 23.70
CA ASP A 155 -0.85 3.00 23.80
C ASP A 155 0.17 3.96 24.41
N CYS A 156 0.13 5.24 24.04
CA CYS A 156 1.13 6.22 24.48
C CYS A 156 0.54 7.45 25.20
N GLY A 157 -0.78 7.55 25.32
CA GLY A 157 -1.44 8.67 25.99
C GLY A 157 -1.48 9.98 25.21
N GLU A 158 -0.88 10.05 24.01
CA GLU A 158 -0.94 11.23 23.12
C GLU A 158 -2.39 11.61 22.85
N SER A 159 -2.72 12.89 23.03
CA SER A 159 -4.10 13.37 22.87
C SER A 159 -4.20 14.60 21.98
N LYS A 160 -5.25 14.66 21.17
CA LYS A 160 -5.50 15.78 20.25
C LYS A 160 -6.96 15.84 19.80
N TYR A 161 -7.34 17.03 19.32
CA TYR A 161 -8.61 17.22 18.64
C TYR A 161 -8.54 16.67 17.21
N VAL A 162 -9.53 15.85 16.85
CA VAL A 162 -9.66 15.25 15.52
C VAL A 162 -11.07 15.50 14.96
N ILE A 163 -11.17 15.66 13.65
CA ILE A 163 -12.47 15.72 12.96
C ILE A 163 -12.98 14.29 12.80
N VAL A 164 -14.24 14.03 13.19
CA VAL A 164 -14.84 12.68 13.18
C VAL A 164 -14.76 12.02 11.79
N GLN A 165 -15.05 12.75 10.71
CA GLN A 165 -14.95 12.20 9.35
C GLN A 165 -13.53 11.74 8.99
N ASN A 166 -12.49 12.43 9.49
CA ASN A 166 -11.10 12.06 9.24
C ASN A 166 -10.71 10.86 10.10
N LEU A 167 -11.17 10.83 11.36
CA LEU A 167 -11.00 9.70 12.26
C LEU A 167 -11.65 8.43 11.69
N TYR A 168 -12.82 8.56 11.07
CA TYR A 168 -13.51 7.46 10.38
C TYR A 168 -12.77 6.98 9.13
N ARG A 169 -12.33 7.91 8.27
CA ARG A 169 -11.68 7.57 6.99
C ARG A 169 -10.25 7.05 7.16
N GLU A 170 -9.52 7.57 8.14
CA GLU A 170 -8.07 7.42 8.23
C GLU A 170 -7.61 6.79 9.56
N GLY A 171 -8.51 6.60 10.53
CA GLY A 171 -8.16 6.18 11.88
C GLY A 171 -7.53 7.29 12.73
N PHE A 172 -7.20 6.98 13.98
CA PHE A 172 -6.46 7.89 14.83
C PHE A 172 -4.98 7.83 14.47
N ARG A 173 -4.44 8.94 13.96
CA ARG A 173 -3.01 9.03 13.64
C ARG A 173 -2.21 9.29 14.92
N CYS A 174 -1.68 8.26 15.56
CA CYS A 174 -0.71 8.40 16.65
C CYS A 174 0.71 8.41 16.09
N SER A 175 1.60 9.24 16.63
CA SER A 175 3.04 9.13 16.36
C SER A 175 3.53 7.71 16.69
N CYS A 176 3.13 7.16 17.83
CA CYS A 176 3.45 5.80 18.30
C CYS A 176 3.05 4.65 17.37
N ASN A 177 2.14 4.87 16.41
CA ASN A 177 1.67 3.84 15.47
C ASN A 177 1.66 4.34 14.02
N ASP A 178 2.47 5.37 13.72
CA ASP A 178 2.50 5.96 12.39
C ASP A 178 3.25 5.07 11.39
N LYS A 179 2.50 4.46 10.48
CA LYS A 179 3.03 3.64 9.37
C LYS A 179 3.96 4.43 8.44
N ARG A 180 3.95 5.77 8.48
CA ARG A 180 4.78 6.66 7.66
C ARG A 180 6.18 6.86 8.20
N MET A 181 6.45 6.43 9.43
CA MET A 181 7.79 6.54 10.00
C MET A 181 8.80 5.76 9.19
N SER A 182 9.97 6.37 8.99
CA SER A 182 11.10 5.69 8.38
C SER A 182 11.55 4.52 9.27
N PHE A 183 12.23 3.52 8.67
CA PHE A 183 12.77 2.40 9.43
C PHE A 183 13.65 2.88 10.59
N GLY A 184 14.51 3.88 10.34
CA GLY A 184 15.39 4.44 11.36
C GLY A 184 14.63 5.14 12.49
N GLU A 185 13.63 5.97 12.18
CA GLU A 185 12.80 6.62 13.19
C GLU A 185 12.10 5.60 14.09
N LYS A 186 11.70 4.44 13.56
CA LYS A 186 11.10 3.37 14.36
C LYS A 186 12.11 2.75 15.32
N VAL A 187 13.36 2.56 14.91
CA VAL A 187 14.42 2.07 15.80
C VAL A 187 14.69 3.07 16.92
N VAL A 188 14.80 4.36 16.58
CA VAL A 188 15.03 5.43 17.58
C VAL A 188 13.83 5.58 18.52
N THR A 189 12.60 5.50 18.00
CA THR A 189 11.38 5.49 18.82
C THR A 189 11.36 4.33 19.80
N ALA A 190 11.73 3.12 19.34
CA ALA A 190 11.84 1.97 20.22
C ALA A 190 12.85 2.20 21.33
N TYR A 191 14.03 2.75 20.98
CA TYR A 191 15.07 3.10 21.95
C TYR A 191 14.56 4.11 23.00
N LEU A 192 13.91 5.19 22.56
CA LEU A 192 13.41 6.24 23.44
C LEU A 192 12.24 5.77 24.32
N ASN A 193 11.36 4.89 23.80
CA ASN A 193 10.31 4.25 24.60
C ASN A 193 10.87 3.36 25.70
N THR A 194 11.97 2.65 25.42
CA THR A 194 12.63 1.78 26.41
C THR A 194 13.30 2.59 27.51
N LEU A 195 13.95 3.72 27.19
CA LEU A 195 14.86 4.39 28.13
C LEU A 195 14.43 5.77 28.61
N CYS A 196 13.84 6.60 27.76
CA CYS A 196 13.71 8.04 28.01
C CYS A 196 12.26 8.45 28.36
N LYS A 197 11.24 7.73 27.86
CA LYS A 197 9.77 7.88 28.06
C LYS A 197 9.15 9.29 27.81
N GLU A 198 9.90 10.38 27.96
CA GLU A 198 9.46 11.76 27.76
C GLU A 198 10.26 12.42 26.62
N TYR A 199 9.71 12.35 25.41
CA TYR A 199 10.27 13.00 24.24
C TYR A 199 9.13 13.44 23.32
N LYS A 200 9.41 14.43 22.47
CA LYS A 200 8.48 14.93 21.45
C LYS A 200 9.00 14.51 20.09
N ARG A 201 8.12 14.03 19.24
CA ARG A 201 8.43 13.71 17.84
C ARG A 201 8.03 14.83 16.91
N GLU A 202 8.67 14.88 15.75
CA GLU A 202 8.28 15.81 14.68
C GLU A 202 8.17 17.25 15.20
N PHE A 203 9.10 17.63 16.09
CA PHE A 203 9.01 18.83 16.89
C PHE A 203 9.44 20.07 16.09
N VAL A 204 8.71 21.17 16.24
CA VAL A 204 9.04 22.46 15.60
C VAL A 204 9.21 23.48 16.71
N PHE A 205 10.36 24.12 16.78
CA PHE A 205 10.58 25.24 17.70
C PHE A 205 9.83 26.48 17.19
N ASN A 206 9.20 27.22 18.10
CA ASN A 206 8.43 28.43 17.74
C ASN A 206 9.28 29.47 16.98
N ASN A 207 10.58 29.56 17.32
CA ASN A 207 11.54 30.48 16.73
C ASN A 207 12.16 29.95 15.43
N LEU A 208 11.88 28.69 15.05
CA LEU A 208 12.33 28.08 13.79
C LEU A 208 11.14 27.43 13.06
N LYS A 209 10.23 28.27 12.59
CA LYS A 209 9.03 27.83 11.86
C LYS A 209 9.42 27.07 10.59
N ASN A 210 8.59 26.09 10.21
CA ASN A 210 8.76 25.26 9.00
C ASN A 210 10.04 24.40 8.97
N ARG A 211 10.68 24.17 10.13
CA ARG A 211 11.79 23.22 10.28
C ARG A 211 11.45 22.27 11.40
N ARG A 212 11.21 21.02 11.01
CA ARG A 212 10.77 19.94 11.89
C ARG A 212 11.96 19.07 12.25
N PHE A 213 12.12 18.81 13.54
CA PHE A 213 13.10 17.88 14.08
C PHE A 213 12.47 16.52 14.37
N ASP A 214 13.18 15.42 14.12
CA ASP A 214 12.60 14.09 14.28
C ASP A 214 12.24 13.78 15.73
N PHE A 215 13.16 14.09 16.66
CA PHE A 215 12.96 13.93 18.10
C PHE A 215 13.54 15.12 18.89
N TYR A 216 12.83 15.56 19.93
CA TYR A 216 13.29 16.50 20.95
C TYR A 216 13.06 15.91 22.34
N LEU A 217 14.10 15.88 23.16
CA LEU A 217 14.13 15.40 24.54
C LEU A 217 14.22 16.62 25.47
N PRO A 218 13.10 17.13 26.00
CA PRO A 218 13.09 18.41 26.71
C PRO A 218 13.94 18.41 27.98
N LYS A 219 14.00 17.27 28.68
CA LYS A 219 14.78 17.12 29.93
C LYS A 219 16.29 17.22 29.70
N GLU A 220 16.76 16.73 28.56
CA GLU A 220 18.18 16.73 28.18
C GLU A 220 18.54 17.97 27.33
N ASN A 221 17.54 18.80 26.99
CA ASN A 221 17.64 19.85 25.97
C ASN A 221 18.35 19.36 24.70
N LYS A 222 17.92 18.20 24.20
CA LYS A 222 18.59 17.45 23.13
C LYS A 222 17.65 17.16 21.97
N VAL A 223 18.20 17.22 20.75
CA VAL A 223 17.56 16.87 19.49
C VAL A 223 18.26 15.66 18.88
N ILE A 224 17.47 14.75 18.29
CA ILE A 224 17.96 13.62 17.50
C ILE A 224 17.33 13.69 16.10
N GLU A 225 18.17 13.65 15.07
CA GLU A 225 17.78 13.59 13.65
C GLU A 225 18.20 12.25 13.04
N VAL A 226 17.34 11.64 12.23
CA VAL A 226 17.53 10.31 11.69
C VAL A 226 17.71 10.38 10.18
N HIS A 227 18.97 10.41 9.74
CA HIS A 227 19.30 10.65 8.35
C HIS A 227 19.25 9.35 7.52
N GLY A 228 18.32 9.29 6.57
CA GLY A 228 18.27 8.25 5.55
C GLY A 228 19.30 8.45 4.43
N LEU A 229 19.31 7.54 3.45
CA LEU A 229 20.28 7.56 2.33
C LEU A 229 20.27 8.89 1.55
N GLN A 230 19.11 9.55 1.47
CA GLN A 230 18.92 10.83 0.79
C GLN A 230 19.79 11.99 1.35
N HIS A 231 20.26 11.90 2.60
CA HIS A 231 21.18 12.92 3.16
C HIS A 231 22.63 12.72 2.71
N TYR A 232 22.97 11.56 2.14
CA TYR A 232 24.35 11.18 1.83
C TYR A 232 24.59 10.96 0.34
N LYS A 233 23.55 10.69 -0.45
CA LYS A 233 23.65 10.49 -1.90
C LYS A 233 22.62 11.31 -2.64
N LYS A 234 23.05 11.90 -3.76
CA LYS A 234 22.15 12.48 -4.75
C LYS A 234 21.35 11.35 -5.40
N ASP A 235 20.03 11.41 -5.35
CA ASP A 235 19.17 10.44 -6.03
C ASP A 235 19.40 10.52 -7.55
N LYS A 236 19.79 9.39 -8.17
CA LYS A 236 19.92 9.26 -9.63
C LYS A 236 18.67 8.67 -10.29
N HIS A 237 17.61 8.41 -9.51
CA HIS A 237 16.39 7.79 -10.02
C HIS A 237 15.19 8.71 -9.87
N PHE A 238 14.42 8.79 -10.97
CA PHE A 238 13.27 9.65 -11.26
C PHE A 238 13.58 11.02 -11.87
N ASN A 239 13.52 11.04 -13.20
CA ASN A 239 13.21 12.14 -14.11
C ASN A 239 13.31 13.57 -13.54
N ASN A 240 14.42 14.23 -13.86
CA ASN A 240 14.56 15.65 -14.19
C ASN A 240 13.95 16.77 -13.30
N THR A 241 13.60 16.53 -12.03
CA THR A 241 13.20 17.61 -11.10
C THR A 241 13.91 17.60 -9.74
N ASN A 242 14.77 16.61 -9.46
CA ASN A 242 15.31 16.36 -8.11
C ASN A 242 16.69 16.97 -7.79
N PHE A 243 17.30 17.73 -8.70
CA PHE A 243 18.62 18.33 -8.44
C PHE A 243 18.60 19.24 -7.20
N ASP A 244 17.49 19.92 -6.97
CA ASP A 244 17.29 20.92 -5.92
C ASP A 244 17.00 20.29 -4.53
N SER A 245 16.40 19.09 -4.49
CA SER A 245 15.96 18.45 -3.23
C SER A 245 17.13 18.10 -2.27
N TYR A 246 18.25 17.62 -2.81
CA TYR A 246 19.44 17.32 -2.02
C TYR A 246 20.06 18.59 -1.40
N TYR A 247 20.17 19.67 -2.17
CA TYR A 247 20.72 20.94 -1.67
C TYR A 247 19.78 21.59 -0.65
N LYS A 248 18.47 21.56 -0.88
CA LYS A 248 17.46 22.00 0.10
C LYS A 248 17.52 21.21 1.40
N THR A 249 17.78 19.90 1.31
CA THR A 249 17.96 19.05 2.50
C THR A 249 19.21 19.47 3.26
N LYS A 250 20.35 19.66 2.57
CA LYS A 250 21.60 20.13 3.19
C LYS A 250 21.50 21.52 3.80
N GLU A 251 20.83 22.44 3.12
CA GLU A 251 20.56 23.79 3.63
C GLU A 251 19.70 23.73 4.90
N SER A 252 18.63 22.93 4.87
CA SER A 252 17.80 22.70 6.05
C SER A 252 18.59 22.09 7.21
N ASP A 253 19.43 21.09 6.96
CA ASP A 253 20.28 20.46 7.98
C ASP A 253 21.26 21.47 8.60
N MET A 254 21.83 22.36 7.78
CA MET A 254 22.73 23.43 8.24
C MET A 254 22.00 24.44 9.14
N ILE A 255 20.82 24.91 8.71
CA ILE A 255 20.01 25.86 9.50
C ILE A 255 19.60 25.24 10.83
N LYS A 256 19.15 23.99 10.83
CA LYS A 256 18.77 23.25 12.04
C LYS A 256 19.93 23.13 13.02
N LYS A 257 21.11 22.76 12.51
CA LYS A 257 22.32 22.62 13.33
C LYS A 257 22.73 23.95 13.95
N GLN A 258 22.79 25.02 13.15
CA GLN A 258 23.11 26.36 13.63
C GLN A 258 22.12 26.82 14.71
N TYR A 259 20.82 26.63 14.49
CA TYR A 259 19.80 26.97 15.48
C TYR A 259 20.03 26.25 16.82
N CYS A 260 20.38 24.96 16.78
CA CYS A 260 20.68 24.22 18.00
C CYS A 260 21.94 24.75 18.71
N GLU A 261 22.99 25.08 17.95
CA GLU A 261 24.22 25.70 18.49
C GLU A 261 23.91 27.04 19.17
N ASP A 262 23.17 27.93 18.50
CA ASP A 262 22.82 29.26 19.00
C ASP A 262 21.95 29.22 20.27
N ASN A 263 21.20 28.13 20.48
CA ASN A 263 20.28 27.96 21.61
C ASN A 263 20.79 26.95 22.66
N ASN A 264 22.06 26.52 22.59
CA ASN A 264 22.65 25.52 23.49
C ASN A 264 21.82 24.22 23.59
N ILE A 265 21.30 23.75 22.45
CA ILE A 265 20.56 22.50 22.30
C ILE A 265 21.51 21.45 21.74
N GLU A 266 21.64 20.30 22.40
CA GLU A 266 22.49 19.22 21.88
C GLU A 266 21.90 18.67 20.57
N TYR A 267 22.70 18.61 19.50
CA TYR A 267 22.26 18.14 18.19
C TYR A 267 22.96 16.82 17.82
N THR A 268 22.22 15.71 17.84
CA THR A 268 22.73 14.37 17.48
C THR A 268 22.14 13.90 16.15
N VAL A 269 22.97 13.41 15.24
CA VAL A 269 22.53 12.77 13.99
C VAL A 269 22.78 11.27 14.06
N ILE A 270 21.78 10.48 13.68
CA ILE A 270 21.84 9.02 13.58
C ILE A 270 21.78 8.62 12.10
N ASP A 271 22.82 7.94 11.62
CA ASP A 271 22.87 7.42 10.26
C ASP A 271 21.98 6.17 10.13
N ALA A 272 20.88 6.31 9.40
CA ALA A 272 19.94 5.25 9.05
C ALA A 272 19.97 4.89 7.55
N SER A 273 21.01 5.29 6.82
CA SER A 273 21.15 5.10 5.37
C SER A 273 21.04 3.64 4.92
N ARG A 274 21.47 2.68 5.75
CA ARG A 274 21.37 1.25 5.47
C ARG A 274 20.06 0.61 5.93
N SER A 275 19.24 1.32 6.71
CA SER A 275 17.94 0.83 7.22
C SER A 275 18.01 -0.55 7.87
N PHE A 276 19.06 -0.81 8.66
CA PHE A 276 19.23 -2.03 9.46
C PHE A 276 19.22 -1.70 10.95
N PHE A 277 18.61 -2.58 11.75
CA PHE A 277 18.44 -2.36 13.19
C PHE A 277 19.80 -2.19 13.90
N ILE A 278 20.73 -3.14 13.71
CA ILE A 278 22.00 -3.19 14.43
C ILE A 278 22.89 -1.95 14.19
N PRO A 279 23.11 -1.49 12.94
CA PRO A 279 23.88 -0.27 12.70
C PRO A 279 23.28 1.00 13.32
N ILE A 280 21.95 1.09 13.40
CA ILE A 280 21.26 2.27 13.95
C ILE A 280 21.32 2.24 15.47
N ILE A 281 20.96 1.12 16.11
CA ILE A 281 20.96 1.03 17.58
C ILE A 281 22.37 1.13 18.17
N SER A 282 23.39 0.68 17.45
CA SER A 282 24.78 0.73 17.94
C SER A 282 25.34 2.16 17.99
N GLN A 283 24.71 3.13 17.32
CA GLN A 283 25.03 4.56 17.47
C GLN A 283 24.39 5.19 18.73
N LEU A 284 23.37 4.54 19.29
CA LEU A 284 22.63 5.01 20.47
C LEU A 284 23.11 4.34 21.77
N THR A 285 23.60 3.09 21.69
CA THR A 285 24.09 2.36 22.86
C THR A 285 25.01 1.21 22.49
N SER A 286 26.03 0.99 23.33
CA SER A 286 26.92 -0.17 23.28
C SER A 286 26.43 -1.34 24.15
N ASN A 287 25.35 -1.17 24.93
CA ASN A 287 24.87 -2.17 25.89
C ASN A 287 24.00 -3.23 25.19
N GLU A 288 24.48 -4.47 25.11
CA GLU A 288 23.78 -5.59 24.45
C GLU A 288 22.43 -5.94 25.07
N LYS A 289 22.28 -5.80 26.40
CA LYS A 289 20.99 -6.02 27.07
C LYS A 289 19.96 -4.99 26.61
N VAL A 290 20.36 -3.72 26.58
CA VAL A 290 19.50 -2.62 26.09
C VAL A 290 19.15 -2.84 24.62
N LYS A 291 20.09 -3.25 23.77
CA LYS A 291 19.80 -3.58 22.36
C LYS A 291 18.71 -4.64 22.24
N GLY A 292 18.74 -5.67 23.09
CA GLY A 292 17.72 -6.72 23.14
C GLY A 292 16.34 -6.20 23.56
N GLU A 293 16.27 -5.37 24.61
CA GLU A 293 15.02 -4.75 25.07
C GLU A 293 14.42 -3.82 24.01
N VAL A 294 15.26 -3.02 23.37
CA VAL A 294 14.86 -2.13 22.27
C VAL A 294 14.42 -2.92 21.04
N PHE A 295 15.03 -4.07 20.76
CA PHE A 295 14.61 -4.93 19.66
C PHE A 295 13.19 -5.50 19.89
N ASN A 296 12.85 -5.84 21.13
CA ASN A 296 11.50 -6.28 21.49
C ASN A 296 10.48 -5.15 21.33
N GLU A 297 10.80 -3.95 21.79
CA GLU A 297 9.95 -2.77 21.60
C GLU A 297 9.81 -2.40 20.11
N PHE A 298 10.90 -2.48 19.35
CA PHE A 298 10.89 -2.25 17.90
C PHE A 298 10.02 -3.27 17.16
N ARG A 299 10.01 -4.53 17.60
CA ARG A 299 9.08 -5.55 17.10
C ARG A 299 7.64 -5.18 17.41
N ARG A 300 7.34 -4.79 18.66
CA ARG A 300 6.01 -4.34 19.08
C ARG A 300 5.51 -3.16 18.23
N LEU A 301 6.34 -2.14 18.00
CA LEU A 301 6.01 -0.97 17.17
C LEU A 301 5.83 -1.29 15.68
N ASN A 302 6.37 -2.42 15.19
CA ASN A 302 6.22 -2.86 13.81
C ASN A 302 5.14 -3.93 13.62
N ASN A 303 4.43 -4.33 14.68
CA ASN A 303 3.32 -5.25 14.56
C ASN A 303 2.17 -4.59 13.81
N ASN A 304 1.96 -5.00 12.55
CA ASN A 304 0.60 -5.17 12.05
C ASN A 304 0.04 -6.40 12.78
N ASP A 305 -1.17 -6.36 13.33
CA ASP A 305 -1.86 -7.53 13.96
C ASP A 305 -1.65 -8.85 13.19
N ARG A 306 -1.64 -8.74 11.86
CA ARG A 306 -1.39 -9.84 10.91
C ARG A 306 -0.05 -10.56 11.09
N ASN A 307 1.03 -9.85 11.47
CA ASN A 307 2.34 -10.45 11.66
C ASN A 307 2.42 -11.22 12.98
N GLU A 308 1.79 -10.70 14.03
CA GLU A 308 1.73 -11.35 15.34
C GLU A 308 0.92 -12.63 15.27
N GLU A 309 -0.21 -12.62 14.56
CA GLU A 309 -1.00 -13.82 14.29
C GLU A 309 -0.18 -14.87 13.49
N ILE A 310 0.56 -14.45 12.44
CA ILE A 310 1.46 -15.35 11.70
C ILE A 310 2.54 -15.93 12.62
N ILE A 311 3.14 -15.12 13.49
CA ILE A 311 4.19 -15.55 14.42
C ILE A 311 3.60 -16.56 15.42
N ASN A 312 2.45 -16.25 16.02
CA ASN A 312 1.77 -17.10 16.99
C ASN A 312 1.34 -18.43 16.38
N LEU A 313 0.77 -18.43 15.17
CA LEU A 313 0.43 -19.66 14.45
C LEU A 313 1.69 -20.44 14.03
N SER A 314 2.78 -19.74 13.66
CA SER A 314 4.06 -20.39 13.34
C SER A 314 4.75 -21.00 14.56
N LEU A 315 4.58 -20.42 15.75
CA LEU A 315 5.06 -20.96 17.04
C LEU A 315 4.22 -22.16 17.51
N LYS A 316 2.95 -22.21 17.12
CA LYS A 316 2.05 -23.36 17.31
C LYS A 316 2.19 -24.45 16.23
N GLU A 317 3.28 -24.41 15.47
CA GLU A 317 3.65 -25.39 14.44
C GLU A 317 2.68 -25.58 13.27
N PHE A 318 1.74 -24.63 13.04
CA PHE A 318 0.90 -24.68 11.85
C PHE A 318 1.73 -24.58 10.56
N SER A 319 1.34 -25.37 9.57
CA SER A 319 1.96 -25.38 8.25
C SER A 319 1.67 -24.08 7.50
N LEU A 320 2.47 -23.82 6.46
CA LEU A 320 2.25 -22.66 5.59
C LEU A 320 0.88 -22.67 4.91
N SER A 321 0.28 -23.84 4.67
CA SER A 321 -1.06 -23.91 4.05
C SER A 321 -2.15 -23.57 5.07
N GLU A 322 -2.04 -24.11 6.29
CA GLU A 322 -3.01 -23.84 7.37
C GLU A 322 -2.98 -22.38 7.80
N ILE A 323 -1.81 -21.75 7.88
CA ILE A 323 -1.72 -20.31 8.19
C ILE A 323 -2.39 -19.47 7.09
N VAL A 324 -2.26 -19.84 5.82
CA VAL A 324 -2.95 -19.15 4.70
C VAL A 324 -4.47 -19.29 4.84
N GLU A 325 -4.95 -20.48 5.19
CA GLU A 325 -6.37 -20.79 5.33
C GLU A 325 -7.00 -20.07 6.53
N ILE A 326 -6.31 -20.07 7.68
CA ILE A 326 -6.76 -19.42 8.92
C ILE A 326 -6.79 -17.89 8.78
N THR A 327 -5.76 -17.31 8.16
CA THR A 327 -5.56 -15.84 8.17
C THR A 327 -5.98 -15.14 6.88
N GLY A 328 -6.15 -15.88 5.78
CA GLY A 328 -6.33 -15.31 4.43
C GLY A 328 -5.11 -14.55 3.90
N ILE A 329 -3.96 -14.61 4.59
CA ILE A 329 -2.75 -13.87 4.22
C ILE A 329 -1.98 -14.64 3.14
N SER A 330 -1.46 -13.94 2.14
CA SER A 330 -0.74 -14.57 1.05
C SER A 330 0.54 -15.28 1.53
N ARG A 331 0.82 -16.42 0.90
CA ARG A 331 1.93 -17.32 1.24
C ARG A 331 3.30 -16.64 1.20
N SER A 332 3.48 -15.65 0.33
CA SER A 332 4.72 -14.87 0.20
C SER A 332 4.97 -13.97 1.41
N ILE A 333 3.92 -13.36 1.97
CA ILE A 333 4.00 -12.54 3.18
C ILE A 333 4.34 -13.41 4.39
N ILE A 334 3.68 -14.55 4.56
CA ILE A 334 3.92 -15.50 5.66
C ILE A 334 5.38 -15.99 5.65
N LYS A 335 5.91 -16.38 4.48
CA LYS A 335 7.31 -16.81 4.34
C LYS A 335 8.30 -15.72 4.74
N ARG A 336 8.04 -14.48 4.32
CA ARG A 336 8.87 -13.32 4.67
C ARG A 336 8.83 -13.05 6.18
N VAL A 337 7.66 -13.10 6.81
CA VAL A 337 7.51 -12.89 8.26
C VAL A 337 8.22 -13.99 9.05
N ARG A 338 8.05 -15.27 8.69
CA ARG A 338 8.78 -16.38 9.33
C ARG A 338 10.30 -16.24 9.17
N LYS A 339 10.77 -15.86 7.97
CA LYS A 339 12.20 -15.60 7.69
C LYS A 339 12.77 -14.50 8.58
N ASN A 340 12.10 -13.36 8.63
CA ASN A 340 12.57 -12.18 9.38
C ASN A 340 12.56 -12.39 10.90
N ASN A 341 11.86 -13.43 11.38
CA ASN A 341 11.76 -13.76 12.80
C ASN A 341 12.47 -15.07 13.17
N ASN A 342 13.29 -15.65 12.29
CA ASN A 342 13.98 -16.93 12.50
C ASN A 342 13.05 -18.13 12.81
N LEU A 343 11.77 -18.05 12.41
CA LEU A 343 10.76 -19.11 12.59
C LEU A 343 10.75 -20.12 11.43
N GLN A 344 11.90 -20.28 10.77
CA GLN A 344 12.09 -21.27 9.71
C GLN A 344 12.33 -22.68 10.26
N GLY A 345 12.53 -22.81 11.58
CA GLY A 345 12.98 -24.03 12.25
C GLY A 345 11.92 -24.91 12.94
N SER A 346 10.62 -24.58 12.97
CA SER A 346 9.61 -25.51 13.51
C SER A 346 9.17 -26.60 12.51
N PHE A 347 9.80 -26.65 11.34
CA PHE A 347 9.83 -27.89 10.60
C PHE A 347 10.92 -28.74 11.24
N ILE A 348 10.50 -29.76 12.01
CA ILE A 348 11.24 -31.01 12.05
C ILE A 348 11.67 -31.26 10.61
N MET A 349 12.99 -31.23 10.38
CA MET A 349 13.57 -31.95 9.26
C MET A 349 13.02 -33.35 9.42
N LYS A 350 11.92 -33.69 8.71
CA LYS A 350 11.74 -35.07 8.29
C LYS A 350 13.10 -35.40 7.72
N ASN A 351 13.79 -36.32 8.38
CA ASN A 351 15.05 -36.84 7.92
C ASN A 351 14.99 -36.81 6.41
N ARG A 352 15.93 -36.09 5.78
CA ARG A 352 16.32 -36.50 4.46
C ARG A 352 16.78 -37.93 4.70
N GLY A 353 15.87 -38.90 4.55
CA GLY A 353 16.27 -40.19 4.01
C GLY A 353 17.14 -39.79 2.84
N GLU A 354 18.40 -40.24 2.90
CA GLU A 354 19.46 -39.92 1.95
C GLU A 354 18.81 -39.59 0.63
N ALA A 355 18.96 -38.34 0.16
CA ALA A 355 18.32 -37.92 -1.06
C ALA A 355 18.70 -38.97 -2.11
N SER A 356 17.75 -39.84 -2.49
CA SER A 356 18.05 -40.89 -3.43
C SER A 356 18.33 -40.16 -4.74
N PHE A 357 19.61 -40.02 -5.03
CA PHE A 357 20.02 -39.49 -6.30
C PHE A 357 19.50 -40.50 -7.31
N LYS A 358 18.56 -40.06 -8.16
CA LYS A 358 18.04 -40.93 -9.20
C LYS A 358 19.19 -41.27 -10.12
N LYS A 359 19.54 -42.56 -10.15
CA LYS A 359 20.54 -43.09 -11.05
C LYS A 359 20.09 -42.87 -12.48
N VAL A 360 21.05 -42.70 -13.38
CA VAL A 360 20.77 -42.47 -14.79
C VAL A 360 21.67 -43.32 -15.65
N GLU A 361 21.14 -43.80 -16.76
CA GLU A 361 21.89 -44.53 -17.78
C GLU A 361 21.96 -43.69 -19.06
N CYS A 362 23.15 -43.63 -19.66
CA CYS A 362 23.33 -43.12 -21.01
C CYS A 362 23.04 -44.24 -22.00
N ILE A 363 21.90 -44.18 -22.69
CA ILE A 363 21.42 -45.26 -23.57
C ILE A 363 22.41 -45.54 -24.71
N ASN A 364 23.12 -44.50 -25.17
CA ASN A 364 24.07 -44.62 -26.27
C ASN A 364 25.33 -45.41 -25.92
N THR A 365 25.76 -45.40 -24.67
CA THR A 365 27.02 -46.01 -24.22
C THR A 365 26.80 -47.16 -23.23
N GLY A 366 25.61 -47.29 -22.65
CA GLY A 366 25.28 -48.24 -21.59
C GLY A 366 25.87 -47.87 -20.22
N GLU A 367 26.48 -46.69 -20.09
CA GLU A 367 27.13 -46.27 -18.84
C GLU A 367 26.11 -45.76 -17.82
N LYS A 368 26.24 -46.25 -16.58
CA LYS A 368 25.33 -45.99 -15.47
C LYS A 368 26.00 -45.08 -14.44
N PHE A 369 25.24 -44.11 -13.94
CA PHE A 369 25.71 -43.11 -13.00
C PHE A 369 24.79 -43.03 -11.80
N GLU A 370 25.37 -42.80 -10.62
CA GLU A 370 24.63 -42.65 -9.36
C GLU A 370 23.85 -41.33 -9.32
N SER A 371 24.16 -40.38 -10.22
CA SER A 371 23.39 -39.15 -10.36
C SER A 371 23.55 -38.48 -11.73
N ILE A 372 22.58 -37.62 -12.08
CA ILE A 372 22.68 -36.69 -13.21
C ILE A 372 23.96 -35.83 -13.14
N LYS A 373 24.40 -35.47 -11.92
CA LYS A 373 25.59 -34.63 -11.75
C LYS A 373 26.86 -35.38 -12.16
N GLU A 374 26.96 -36.64 -11.76
CA GLU A 374 28.07 -37.51 -12.13
C GLU A 374 28.13 -37.73 -13.64
N ALA A 375 26.98 -38.04 -14.25
CA ALA A 375 26.85 -38.18 -15.71
C ALA A 375 27.30 -36.92 -16.47
N LYS A 376 26.92 -35.73 -15.98
CA LYS A 376 27.35 -34.46 -16.59
C LYS A 376 28.86 -34.25 -16.50
N ASN A 377 29.46 -34.58 -15.36
CA ASN A 377 30.89 -34.43 -15.17
C ASN A 377 31.66 -35.39 -16.09
N HIS A 378 31.20 -36.64 -16.22
CA HIS A 378 31.82 -37.65 -17.07
C HIS A 378 31.88 -37.21 -18.55
N TYR A 379 30.76 -36.72 -19.10
CA TYR A 379 30.70 -36.24 -20.49
C TYR A 379 31.00 -34.75 -20.66
N ASN A 380 31.50 -34.09 -19.60
CA ASN A 380 31.84 -32.66 -19.59
C ASN A 380 30.71 -31.74 -20.12
N LEU A 381 29.47 -32.05 -19.73
CA LEU A 381 28.27 -31.37 -20.22
C LEU A 381 28.01 -30.07 -19.46
N SER A 382 27.57 -29.04 -20.18
CA SER A 382 27.19 -27.76 -19.57
C SER A 382 25.98 -27.88 -18.63
N ASP A 383 25.83 -26.92 -17.71
CA ASP A 383 24.64 -26.80 -16.85
C ASP A 383 23.33 -26.63 -17.65
N GLY A 384 23.45 -26.21 -18.91
CA GLY A 384 22.37 -26.15 -19.90
C GLY A 384 21.86 -27.52 -20.37
N ALA A 385 22.66 -28.59 -20.24
CA ALA A 385 22.25 -29.95 -20.60
C ALA A 385 21.17 -30.47 -19.64
N LYS A 386 19.95 -30.67 -20.16
CA LYS A 386 18.77 -31.04 -19.38
C LYS A 386 18.52 -32.54 -19.39
N ILE A 387 19.47 -33.34 -18.89
CA ILE A 387 19.37 -34.82 -18.80
C ILE A 387 18.05 -35.25 -18.16
N GLY A 388 17.66 -34.65 -17.03
CA GLY A 388 16.39 -34.99 -16.37
C GLY A 388 15.13 -34.70 -17.20
N MET A 389 15.16 -33.79 -18.18
CA MET A 389 14.05 -33.60 -19.11
C MET A 389 14.01 -34.68 -20.19
N VAL A 390 15.17 -35.26 -20.55
CA VAL A 390 15.26 -36.40 -21.46
C VAL A 390 14.69 -37.65 -20.80
N CYS A 391 15.10 -37.94 -19.56
CA CYS A 391 14.58 -39.07 -18.79
C CYS A 391 13.07 -38.97 -18.50
N GLN A 392 12.48 -37.77 -18.61
CA GLN A 392 11.03 -37.51 -18.48
C GLN A 392 10.29 -37.50 -19.84
N GLY A 393 10.98 -37.79 -20.95
CA GLY A 393 10.42 -37.76 -22.30
C GLY A 393 10.11 -36.37 -22.85
N LYS A 394 10.49 -35.29 -22.14
CA LYS A 394 10.22 -33.90 -22.55
C LYS A 394 11.27 -33.36 -23.54
N ARG A 395 12.40 -34.05 -23.68
CA ARG A 395 13.45 -33.77 -24.67
C ARG A 395 13.94 -35.08 -25.27
N LYS A 396 14.40 -35.01 -26.53
CA LYS A 396 14.91 -36.19 -27.25
C LYS A 396 16.34 -36.57 -26.88
N SER A 397 17.16 -35.60 -26.47
CA SER A 397 18.57 -35.80 -26.12
C SER A 397 19.11 -34.66 -25.24
N ALA A 398 20.24 -34.89 -24.58
CA ALA A 398 20.99 -33.89 -23.82
C ALA A 398 22.50 -34.19 -23.87
N GLY A 399 23.27 -33.28 -24.47
CA GLY A 399 24.70 -33.48 -24.71
C GLY A 399 24.98 -34.21 -26.03
N THR A 400 26.23 -34.17 -26.47
CA THR A 400 26.71 -34.83 -27.68
C THR A 400 28.08 -35.46 -27.42
N LEU A 401 28.28 -36.68 -27.88
CA LEU A 401 29.59 -37.35 -27.89
C LEU A 401 30.00 -37.59 -29.34
N ASN A 402 31.12 -37.02 -29.77
CA ASN A 402 31.63 -37.14 -31.15
C ASN A 402 30.56 -36.85 -32.23
N GLY A 403 29.74 -35.82 -32.02
CA GLY A 403 28.66 -35.42 -32.93
C GLY A 403 27.34 -36.20 -32.79
N THR A 404 27.31 -37.25 -31.97
CA THR A 404 26.10 -38.06 -31.72
C THR A 404 25.33 -37.54 -30.49
N PRO A 405 24.03 -37.20 -30.60
CA PRO A 405 23.22 -36.77 -29.47
C PRO A 405 22.99 -37.89 -28.45
N LEU A 406 23.21 -37.58 -27.16
CA LEU A 406 23.08 -38.56 -26.07
C LEU A 406 21.64 -38.62 -25.53
N GLN A 407 21.14 -39.84 -25.34
CA GLN A 407 19.83 -40.20 -24.77
C GLN A 407 20.01 -40.77 -23.36
N TRP A 408 19.01 -40.54 -22.52
CA TRP A 408 19.12 -40.76 -21.08
C TRP A 408 17.82 -41.30 -20.51
N GLU A 409 17.93 -42.23 -19.57
CA GLU A 409 16.80 -42.73 -18.79
C GLU A 409 17.12 -42.77 -17.29
N TYR A 410 16.06 -42.75 -16.48
CA TYR A 410 16.19 -43.02 -15.06
C TYR A 410 16.24 -44.53 -14.86
N ILE A 411 17.18 -44.99 -14.04
CA ILE A 411 17.27 -46.37 -13.60
C ILE A 411 17.08 -46.40 -12.08
N ASP A 412 16.59 -47.53 -11.58
CA ASP A 412 16.32 -47.74 -10.17
C ASP A 412 17.60 -47.98 -9.34
#